data_AF-A0A9E4A110-F1
#
_entry.id   AF-A0A9E4A110-F1
#
_cell.length_a   1.000
_cell.length_b   1.000
_cell.length_c   1.000
_cell.angle_alpha   90.00
_cell.angle_beta   90.00
_cell.angle_gamma   90.00
#
_symmetry.space_group_name_H-M   'P 1'
#
loop_
_entity.id
_entity.type
_entity.pdbx_description
1 polymer ?
#
loop_
_entity_poly.entity_id
_entity_poly.type
_entity_poly.pdbx_seq_one_letter_code
_entity_poly.pdbx_strand_id
1 'polypeptide(L)'
;MTNEKISKVRDYERSDLSEREKMALRYTDALKLDPQGVTEEFLEQLQSHFSDAQICEMGYFMMAYGGAHNFLSSIKERVIDDQGNDISDTKGFPLVFFTMEARSEVQSPEEAAVDGPLPEHARRALEASGGSA
;
A
#
# COMPACT_ATOMS: atom_id res chain seq x y z
N MET A 1 19.19 7.23 14.75
CA MET A 1 19.72 5.86 14.55
C MET A 1 21.13 5.98 13.96
N THR A 2 22.09 5.12 14.33
CA THR A 2 23.44 5.13 13.74
C THR A 2 23.52 4.16 12.56
N ASN A 3 24.44 4.38 11.60
CA ASN A 3 24.65 3.45 10.48
C ASN A 3 24.98 2.03 10.95
N GLU A 4 25.66 1.89 12.08
CA GLU A 4 25.97 0.59 12.72
C GLU A 4 24.72 -0.10 13.30
N LYS A 5 23.69 0.65 13.72
CA LYS A 5 22.39 0.04 14.06
C LYS A 5 21.58 -0.33 12.82
N ILE A 6 21.68 0.44 11.73
CA ILE A 6 20.96 0.16 10.47
C ILE A 6 21.39 -1.19 9.87
N SER A 7 22.70 -1.51 9.87
CA SER A 7 23.18 -2.79 9.34
C SER A 7 22.64 -4.02 10.10
N LYS A 8 22.35 -3.87 11.40
CA LYS A 8 21.82 -4.92 12.27
C LYS A 8 20.34 -5.25 12.00
N VAL A 9 19.57 -4.33 11.39
CA VAL A 9 18.14 -4.53 11.09
C VAL A 9 17.89 -5.73 10.16
N ARG A 10 18.84 -6.10 9.30
CA ARG A 10 18.67 -7.22 8.35
C ARG A 10 18.71 -8.61 9.02
N ASP A 11 19.37 -8.75 10.17
CA ASP A 11 19.49 -10.00 10.94
C ASP A 11 19.33 -9.66 12.42
N TYR A 12 18.22 -8.98 12.74
CA TYR A 12 18.03 -8.34 14.04
C TYR A 12 17.92 -9.34 15.17
N GLU A 13 17.38 -10.53 14.91
CA GLU A 13 17.29 -11.62 15.89
C GLU A 13 18.66 -11.99 16.47
N ARG A 14 19.67 -12.09 15.60
CA ARG A 14 21.04 -12.47 15.95
C ARG A 14 21.92 -11.29 16.36
N SER A 15 21.37 -10.08 16.36
CA SER A 15 22.06 -8.86 16.75
C SER A 15 21.98 -8.57 18.26
N ASP A 16 22.79 -7.61 18.68
CA ASP A 16 22.82 -6.96 20.00
C ASP A 16 21.78 -5.82 20.16
N LEU A 17 20.80 -5.72 19.26
CA LEU A 17 19.65 -4.82 19.46
C LEU A 17 18.87 -5.20 20.73
N SER A 18 18.26 -4.21 21.38
CA SER A 18 17.46 -4.46 22.58
C SER A 18 16.19 -5.26 22.24
N GLU A 19 15.64 -6.04 23.18
CA GLU A 19 14.39 -6.78 22.93
C GLU A 19 13.22 -5.87 22.55
N ARG A 20 13.19 -4.62 23.03
CA ARG A 20 12.22 -3.61 22.56
C ARG A 20 12.38 -3.32 21.06
N GLU A 21 13.61 -3.18 20.58
CA GLU A 21 13.89 -2.97 19.15
C GLU A 21 13.60 -4.22 18.32
N LYS A 22 13.96 -5.42 18.82
CA LYS A 22 13.63 -6.68 18.14
C LYS A 22 12.12 -6.91 18.07
N MET A 23 11.38 -6.64 19.14
CA MET A 23 9.92 -6.80 19.16
C MET A 23 9.22 -5.84 18.20
N ALA A 24 9.72 -4.60 18.07
CA ALA A 24 9.26 -3.69 17.03
C ALA A 24 9.49 -4.25 15.62
N LEU A 25 10.66 -4.84 15.35
CA LEU A 25 10.98 -5.41 14.05
C LEU A 25 10.15 -6.65 13.75
N ARG A 26 9.95 -7.56 14.73
CA ARG A 26 9.01 -8.69 14.63
C ARG A 26 7.60 -8.24 14.27
N TYR A 27 7.10 -7.17 14.89
CA TYR A 27 5.77 -6.63 14.59
C TYR A 27 5.69 -6.06 13.16
N THR A 28 6.72 -5.34 12.70
CA THR A 28 6.76 -4.85 11.32
C THR A 28 6.90 -5.96 10.28
N ASP A 29 7.60 -7.05 10.60
CA ASP A 29 7.71 -8.22 9.73
C ASP A 29 6.39 -8.99 9.68
N ALA A 30 5.72 -9.20 10.81
CA ALA A 30 4.39 -9.81 10.86
C ALA A 30 3.38 -9.01 10.02
N LEU A 31 3.25 -7.70 10.25
CA LEU A 31 2.37 -6.82 9.46
C LEU A 31 2.65 -6.83 7.94
N LYS A 32 3.88 -7.18 7.53
CA LYS A 32 4.28 -7.22 6.11
C LYS A 32 4.17 -8.59 5.46
N LEU A 33 4.50 -9.66 6.19
CA LEU A 33 4.70 -11.01 5.65
C LEU A 33 3.57 -11.98 6.03
N ASP A 34 3.03 -11.83 7.23
CA ASP A 34 1.91 -12.64 7.74
C ASP A 34 1.08 -11.84 8.76
N PRO A 35 0.12 -11.03 8.29
CA PRO A 35 -0.76 -10.26 9.17
C PRO A 35 -1.62 -11.13 10.10
N GLN A 36 -1.84 -12.41 9.77
CA GLN A 36 -2.55 -13.35 10.63
C GLN A 36 -1.69 -13.84 11.81
N GLY A 37 -0.37 -13.68 11.72
CA GLY A 37 0.58 -13.94 12.81
C GLY A 37 0.56 -12.90 13.93
N VAL A 38 -0.18 -11.79 13.79
CA VAL A 38 -0.41 -10.81 14.88
C VAL A 38 -1.54 -11.32 15.78
N THR A 39 -1.26 -12.36 16.58
CA THR A 39 -2.22 -12.93 17.53
C THR A 39 -2.31 -12.09 18.81
N GLU A 40 -3.29 -12.40 19.66
CA GLU A 40 -3.47 -11.73 20.95
C GLU A 40 -2.26 -11.95 21.87
N GLU A 41 -1.69 -13.16 21.90
CA GLU A 41 -0.46 -13.46 22.65
C GLU A 41 0.77 -12.71 22.11
N PHE A 42 0.78 -12.37 20.82
CA PHE A 42 1.82 -11.50 20.24
C PHE A 42 1.64 -10.05 20.68
N LEU A 43 0.39 -9.56 20.73
CA LEU A 43 0.07 -8.21 21.20
C LEU A 43 0.38 -8.03 22.69
N GLU A 44 0.12 -9.02 23.55
CA GLU A 44 0.52 -8.99 24.97
C GLU A 44 2.06 -8.87 25.15
N GLN A 45 2.83 -9.59 24.35
CA GLN A 45 4.29 -9.49 24.32
C GLN A 45 4.77 -8.12 23.80
N LEU A 46 4.06 -7.54 22.83
CA LEU A 46 4.35 -6.21 22.31
C LEU A 46 4.03 -5.10 23.33
N GLN A 47 2.90 -5.23 24.06
CA GLN A 47 2.49 -4.35 25.15
C GLN A 47 3.47 -4.35 26.34
N SER A 48 4.24 -5.42 26.50
CA SER A 48 5.34 -5.48 27.49
C SER A 48 6.49 -4.49 27.19
N HIS A 49 6.52 -3.92 25.99
CA HIS A 49 7.58 -3.02 25.51
C HIS A 49 7.09 -1.66 24.96
N PHE A 50 5.81 -1.55 24.63
CA PHE A 50 5.18 -0.40 23.98
C PHE A 50 3.80 -0.14 24.57
N SER A 51 3.35 1.12 24.60
CA SER A 51 1.94 1.42 24.91
C SER A 51 1.05 1.17 23.69
N ASP A 52 -0.25 0.97 23.90
CA ASP A 52 -1.22 0.79 22.81
C ASP A 52 -1.15 1.91 21.76
N ALA A 53 -0.95 3.16 22.21
CA ALA A 53 -0.75 4.31 21.33
C ALA A 53 0.49 4.15 20.42
N GLN A 54 1.62 3.66 20.96
CA GLN A 54 2.83 3.38 20.18
C GLN A 54 2.62 2.22 19.20
N ILE A 55 1.88 1.19 19.60
CA ILE A 55 1.55 0.04 18.74
C ILE A 55 0.66 0.47 17.56
N CYS A 56 -0.33 1.32 17.83
CA CYS A 56 -1.19 1.94 16.82
C CYS A 56 -0.41 2.87 15.87
N GLU A 57 0.48 3.74 16.38
CA GLU A 57 1.33 4.59 15.56
C GLU A 57 2.24 3.77 14.64
N MET A 58 2.85 2.70 15.15
CA MET A 58 3.68 1.80 14.34
C MET A 58 2.88 1.08 13.25
N GLY A 59 1.68 0.57 13.57
CA GLY A 59 0.77 -0.03 12.59
C GLY A 59 0.35 0.97 11.51
N TYR A 60 0.01 2.19 11.91
CA TYR A 60 -0.32 3.28 10.99
C TYR A 60 0.83 3.62 10.04
N PHE A 61 2.08 3.72 10.54
CA PHE A 61 3.23 3.96 9.67
C PHE A 61 3.48 2.83 8.68
N MET A 62 3.34 1.56 9.10
CA MET A 62 3.46 0.41 8.20
C MET A 62 2.40 0.42 7.10
N MET A 63 1.14 0.72 7.45
CA MET A 63 0.04 0.87 6.49
C MET A 63 0.30 2.03 5.52
N ALA A 64 0.64 3.22 6.03
CA ALA A 64 0.80 4.43 5.21
C ALA A 64 1.98 4.32 4.24
N TYR A 65 3.17 3.91 4.72
CA TYR A 65 4.34 3.75 3.86
C TYR A 65 4.26 2.52 2.95
N GLY A 66 3.71 1.40 3.43
CA GLY A 66 3.48 0.21 2.61
C GLY A 66 2.48 0.48 1.48
N GLY A 67 1.35 1.12 1.79
CA GLY A 67 0.35 1.52 0.80
C GLY A 67 0.89 2.50 -0.23
N ALA A 68 1.62 3.55 0.21
CA ALA A 68 2.25 4.51 -0.69
C ALA A 68 3.33 3.85 -1.58
N HIS A 69 4.16 2.97 -1.02
CA HIS A 69 5.18 2.23 -1.79
C HIS A 69 4.54 1.34 -2.86
N ASN A 70 3.52 0.55 -2.49
CA ASN A 70 2.80 -0.31 -3.42
C ASN A 70 2.09 0.48 -4.51
N PHE A 71 1.48 1.62 -4.16
CA PHE A 71 0.86 2.53 -5.13
C PHE A 71 1.89 3.09 -6.13
N LEU A 72 3.01 3.63 -5.64
CA LEU A 72 4.09 4.15 -6.49
C LEU A 72 4.68 3.05 -7.39
N SER A 73 4.91 1.85 -6.87
CA SER A 73 5.36 0.69 -7.67
C SER A 73 4.32 0.18 -8.67
N SER A 74 3.03 0.51 -8.48
CA SER A 74 1.97 0.21 -9.45
C SER A 74 1.92 1.20 -10.62
N ILE A 75 2.44 2.42 -10.43
CA ILE A 75 2.59 3.42 -11.48
C ILE A 75 3.76 3.00 -12.38
N LYS A 76 3.43 2.23 -13.41
CA LYS A 76 4.35 1.82 -14.49
C LYS A 76 4.65 2.96 -15.48
N GLU A 77 4.01 4.11 -15.30
CA GLU A 77 4.33 5.32 -16.05
C GLU A 77 5.75 5.77 -15.71
N ARG A 78 6.51 6.20 -16.70
CA ARG A 78 7.90 6.63 -16.50
C ARG A 78 7.93 7.97 -15.76
N VAL A 79 7.94 7.93 -14.43
CA VAL A 79 7.99 9.14 -13.60
C VAL A 79 9.39 9.74 -13.67
N ILE A 80 9.46 10.93 -14.27
CA ILE A 80 10.68 11.73 -14.40
C ILE A 80 10.60 12.90 -13.41
N ASP A 81 11.64 13.10 -12.61
CA ASP A 81 11.74 14.28 -11.73
C ASP A 81 12.12 15.55 -12.52
N ASP A 82 12.06 16.72 -11.87
CA ASP A 82 12.41 18.01 -12.48
C ASP A 82 13.88 18.11 -12.97
N GLN A 83 14.72 17.11 -12.64
CA GLN A 83 16.12 17.00 -13.07
C GLN A 83 16.33 15.97 -14.19
N GLY A 84 15.29 15.27 -14.62
CA GLY A 84 15.36 14.26 -15.69
C GLY A 84 15.61 12.83 -15.22
N ASN A 85 15.64 12.57 -13.91
CA ASN A 85 15.89 11.24 -13.35
C ASN A 85 14.62 10.37 -13.37
N ASP A 86 14.78 9.11 -13.73
CA ASP A 86 13.71 8.11 -13.75
C ASP A 86 13.57 7.42 -12.39
N ILE A 87 12.49 7.71 -11.68
CA ILE A 87 12.23 7.18 -10.32
C ILE A 87 11.29 5.97 -10.33
N SER A 88 10.98 5.40 -11.50
CA SER A 88 9.99 4.32 -11.65
C SER A 88 10.57 2.88 -11.63
N ASP A 89 11.88 2.70 -11.76
CA ASP A 89 12.53 1.37 -11.82
C ASP A 89 12.62 0.69 -10.43
N THR A 90 11.53 0.06 -10.00
CA THR A 90 11.38 -0.60 -8.69
C THR A 90 11.46 -2.14 -8.77
N LYS A 91 12.54 -2.68 -9.35
CA LYS A 91 12.83 -4.13 -9.40
C LYS A 91 13.08 -4.71 -8.00
N GLY A 92 12.04 -5.17 -7.27
CA GLY A 92 12.31 -5.90 -6.02
C GLY A 92 11.19 -6.49 -5.14
N PHE A 93 9.92 -6.05 -5.20
CA PHE A 93 8.91 -6.49 -4.21
C PHE A 93 7.55 -6.90 -4.81
N PRO A 94 7.21 -8.21 -4.82
CA PRO A 94 5.88 -8.71 -5.13
C PRO A 94 5.06 -9.07 -3.87
N LEU A 95 3.75 -8.77 -3.87
CA LEU A 95 2.60 -9.27 -3.07
C LEU A 95 1.57 -8.11 -3.00
N VAL A 96 0.39 -8.11 -3.63
CA VAL A 96 -0.75 -9.06 -3.63
C VAL A 96 -1.37 -9.21 -2.22
N PHE A 97 -2.72 -9.13 -2.15
CA PHE A 97 -3.62 -9.23 -0.97
C PHE A 97 -4.02 -7.95 -0.21
N PHE A 98 -4.73 -7.02 -0.88
CA PHE A 98 -5.73 -6.16 -0.21
C PHE A 98 -6.97 -5.83 -1.07
N THR A 99 -7.38 -6.76 -1.95
CA THR A 99 -8.52 -6.56 -2.88
C THR A 99 -9.52 -7.71 -2.84
N MET A 100 -9.82 -8.24 -1.65
CA MET A 100 -10.80 -9.31 -1.47
C MET A 100 -11.66 -9.17 -0.20
N GLU A 101 -12.42 -8.08 -0.09
CA GLU A 101 -13.62 -7.93 0.77
C GLU A 101 -14.45 -6.73 0.26
N ALA A 102 -15.02 -6.89 -0.94
CA ALA A 102 -16.02 -5.98 -1.51
C ALA A 102 -16.96 -6.74 -2.48
N ARG A 103 -17.26 -8.01 -2.18
CA ARG A 103 -18.08 -8.86 -3.06
C ARG A 103 -19.06 -9.78 -2.30
N SER A 104 -19.95 -9.14 -1.56
CA SER A 104 -21.30 -9.63 -1.24
C SER A 104 -22.15 -8.42 -0.86
N GLU A 105 -23.37 -8.18 -1.34
CA GLU A 105 -24.17 -8.84 -2.39
C GLU A 105 -24.09 -8.02 -3.72
N VAL A 106 -24.91 -8.10 -4.79
CA VAL A 106 -26.13 -8.87 -5.15
C VAL A 106 -25.95 -9.40 -6.60
N GLN A 107 -26.83 -10.30 -7.06
CA GLN A 107 -26.83 -10.83 -8.42
C GLN A 107 -27.43 -9.89 -9.50
N SER A 108 -26.93 -10.12 -10.70
CA SER A 108 -27.23 -9.67 -12.08
C SER A 108 -28.73 -9.74 -12.53
N PRO A 109 -29.09 -9.42 -13.81
CA PRO A 109 -28.69 -8.28 -14.68
C PRO A 109 -29.85 -7.76 -15.59
N GLU A 110 -30.39 -6.55 -15.39
CA GLU A 110 -31.21 -5.90 -16.44
C GLU A 110 -31.29 -4.36 -16.27
N GLU A 111 -31.95 -3.69 -17.21
CA GLU A 111 -32.13 -2.22 -17.32
C GLU A 111 -30.87 -1.40 -17.64
N ALA A 112 -30.45 -1.54 -18.90
CA ALA A 112 -29.89 -0.40 -19.61
C ALA A 112 -30.98 0.65 -19.87
N ALA A 113 -30.87 1.82 -19.25
CA ALA A 113 -31.65 3.01 -19.61
C ALA A 113 -30.76 4.26 -19.57
N VAL A 114 -30.34 4.72 -20.74
CA VAL A 114 -29.66 6.01 -20.91
C VAL A 114 -30.73 7.10 -20.93
N ASP A 115 -30.82 7.89 -19.86
CA ASP A 115 -31.54 9.17 -19.91
C ASP A 115 -30.77 10.27 -19.16
N GLY A 116 -29.80 10.84 -19.87
CA GLY A 116 -29.05 12.02 -19.45
C GLY A 116 -28.45 12.67 -20.70
N PRO A 117 -28.56 14.00 -20.88
CA PRO A 117 -28.06 14.66 -22.07
C PRO A 117 -26.54 14.45 -22.20
N LEU A 118 -26.11 14.07 -23.40
CA LEU A 118 -24.70 13.82 -23.71
C LEU A 118 -23.82 15.01 -23.31
N PRO A 119 -22.68 14.78 -22.61
CA PRO A 119 -21.77 15.83 -22.21
C PRO A 119 -21.36 16.74 -23.39
N GLU A 120 -21.24 18.04 -23.12
CA GLU A 120 -21.06 19.06 -24.17
C GLU A 120 -19.75 18.87 -24.98
N HIS A 121 -18.73 18.28 -24.37
CA HIS A 121 -17.50 17.85 -25.06
C HIS A 121 -17.73 16.72 -26.09
N ALA A 122 -18.64 15.79 -25.82
CA ALA A 122 -18.96 14.67 -26.71
C ALA A 122 -19.81 15.14 -27.91
N ARG A 123 -20.68 16.14 -27.70
CA ARG A 123 -21.40 16.80 -28.81
C ARG A 123 -20.45 17.46 -29.80
N ARG A 124 -19.48 18.23 -29.31
CA ARG A 124 -18.48 18.92 -30.16
C ARG A 124 -17.64 17.94 -30.99
N ALA A 125 -17.34 16.75 -30.47
CA ALA A 125 -16.61 15.71 -31.21
C ALA A 125 -17.43 15.12 -32.38
N LEU A 126 -18.76 14.99 -32.23
CA LEU A 126 -19.67 14.56 -33.30
C LEU A 126 -19.86 15.64 -34.37
N GLU A 127 -20.05 16.89 -33.96
CA GLU A 127 -20.20 18.03 -34.89
C GLU A 127 -18.91 18.27 -35.72
N ALA A 128 -17.73 18.02 -35.14
CA ALA A 128 -16.44 18.12 -35.83
C ALA A 128 -16.12 16.97 -36.83
N SER A 129 -16.89 15.87 -36.82
CA SER A 129 -16.62 14.67 -37.64
C SER A 129 -17.65 14.41 -38.76
N GLY A 130 -18.70 15.23 -38.88
CA GLY A 130 -19.86 14.98 -39.76
C GLY A 130 -19.92 15.75 -41.09
N GLY A 131 -18.84 16.36 -41.56
CA GLY A 131 -18.87 17.24 -42.74
C GLY A 131 -18.47 16.58 -44.07
N SER A 132 -19.42 15.95 -44.79
CA SER A 132 -19.56 16.03 -46.27
C SER A 132 -20.59 15.02 -46.81
N ALA A 133 -21.71 15.52 -47.34
CA ALA A 133 -22.49 14.91 -48.41
C ALA A 133 -23.11 16.04 -49.25
#